data_AF-A0A0U3MRU2-F1
#
_entry.id   AF-A0A0U3MRU2-F1
#
_cell.length_a   1.000
_cell.length_b   1.000
_cell.length_c   1.000
_cell.angle_alpha   90.00
_cell.angle_beta   90.00
_cell.angle_gamma   90.00
#
_symmetry.space_group_name_H-M   'P 1'
#
loop_
_entity.id
_entity.type
_entity.pdbx_description
1 polymer ?
#
loop_
_entity_poly.entity_id
_entity_poly.type
_entity_poly.pdbx_seq_one_letter_code
_entity_poly.pdbx_strand_id
1 'polypeptide(L)'
;MSKNLLMMVETFVSKEITAEVFAEQFIAAWKRERESGDALLDSAHLSEKLSSIFCFPDMFNPAPDKDEYELDEAQLLAEVTSLISGHVTYRCACS
;
A
#
# COMPACT_ATOMS: atom_id res chain seq x y z
N MET A 1 -5.84 3.57 11.66
CA MET A 1 -4.55 2.98 11.25
C MET A 1 -3.51 4.06 11.52
N SER A 2 -2.22 3.89 11.26
CA SER A 2 -1.23 4.93 11.64
C SER A 2 -0.57 5.62 10.44
N LYS A 3 0.03 6.79 10.72
CA LYS A 3 0.92 7.53 9.82
C LYS A 3 2.07 6.68 9.28
N ASN A 4 2.45 5.61 9.98
CA ASN A 4 3.53 4.71 9.56
C ASN A 4 3.13 3.92 8.31
N LEU A 5 1.91 3.37 8.26
CA LEU A 5 1.41 2.66 7.08
C LEU A 5 1.29 3.60 5.89
N LEU A 6 0.79 4.83 6.09
CA LEU A 6 0.72 5.82 5.03
C LEU A 6 2.13 6.16 4.50
N MET A 7 3.10 6.36 5.38
CA MET A 7 4.50 6.61 4.99
C MET A 7 5.10 5.44 4.19
N MET A 8 4.80 4.20 4.57
CA MET A 8 5.22 3.02 3.80
C MET A 8 4.60 3.01 2.39
N VAL A 9 3.32 3.39 2.26
CA VAL A 9 2.71 3.48 0.94
C VAL A 9 3.30 4.62 0.12
N GLU A 10 3.53 5.80 0.70
CA GLU A 10 4.14 6.94 0.01
C GLU A 10 5.56 6.64 -0.48
N THR A 11 6.37 5.98 0.35
CA THR A 11 7.74 5.56 -0.02
C THR A 11 7.73 4.48 -1.10
N PHE A 12 6.77 3.54 -1.07
CA PHE A 12 6.60 2.55 -2.13
C PHE A 12 6.15 3.17 -3.46
N VAL A 13 5.14 4.05 -3.43
CA VAL A 13 4.64 4.74 -4.64
C VAL A 13 5.73 5.65 -5.25
N SER A 14 6.60 6.22 -4.40
CA SER A 14 7.77 6.99 -4.82
C SER A 14 8.94 6.12 -5.29
N LYS A 15 8.80 4.78 -5.27
CA LYS A 15 9.80 3.78 -5.65
C LYS A 15 11.09 3.85 -4.82
N GLU A 16 11.01 4.34 -3.59
CA GLU A 16 12.14 4.39 -2.66
C GLU A 16 12.41 3.03 -2.01
N ILE A 17 11.39 2.17 -1.95
CA ILE A 17 11.45 0.78 -1.50
C ILE A 17 10.90 -0.15 -2.58
N THR A 18 11.36 -1.40 -2.60
CA THR A 18 10.89 -2.42 -3.57
C THR A 18 9.53 -2.99 -3.17
N ALA A 19 8.87 -3.70 -4.09
CA ALA A 19 7.61 -4.39 -3.82
C ALA A 19 7.73 -5.45 -2.71
N GLU A 20 8.84 -6.21 -2.66
CA GLU A 20 9.10 -7.18 -1.60
C GLU A 20 9.21 -6.51 -0.24
N VAL A 21 10.01 -5.43 -0.17
CA VAL A 21 10.22 -4.67 1.06
C VAL A 21 8.90 -4.06 1.54
N PHE A 22 8.14 -3.48 0.61
CA PHE A 22 6.81 -2.93 0.91
C PHE A 22 5.87 -4.01 1.41
N ALA A 23 5.75 -5.15 0.71
CA ALA A 23 4.79 -6.19 1.06
C ALA A 23 5.06 -6.77 2.45
N GLU A 24 6.31 -7.09 2.75
CA GLU A 24 6.72 -7.63 4.05
C GLU A 24 6.48 -6.61 5.18
N GLN A 25 7.00 -5.38 5.01
CA GLN A 25 6.95 -4.38 6.08
C GLN A 25 5.54 -3.86 6.32
N PHE A 26 4.75 -3.67 5.27
CA PHE A 26 3.38 -3.20 5.38
C PHE A 26 2.50 -4.20 6.13
N ILE A 27 2.57 -5.49 5.77
CA ILE A 27 1.81 -6.55 6.46
C ILE A 27 2.23 -6.67 7.93
N ALA A 28 3.53 -6.61 8.22
CA ALA A 28 4.04 -6.67 9.58
C ALA A 28 3.59 -5.47 10.43
N ALA A 29 3.66 -4.25 9.88
CA ALA A 29 3.18 -3.04 10.54
C ALA A 29 1.66 -3.08 10.79
N TRP A 30 0.89 -3.53 9.79
CA TRP A 30 -0.56 -3.67 9.88
C TRP A 30 -0.99 -4.61 11.01
N LYS A 31 -0.36 -5.79 11.09
CA LYS A 31 -0.63 -6.78 12.15
C LYS A 31 -0.34 -6.20 13.54
N ARG A 32 0.82 -5.55 13.69
CA ARG A 32 1.24 -4.91 14.94
C ARG A 32 0.25 -3.85 15.42
N GLU A 33 -0.20 -2.96 14.53
CA GLU A 33 -1.15 -1.90 14.87
C GLU A 33 -2.51 -2.44 15.30
N ARG A 34 -2.98 -3.53 14.68
CA ARG A 34 -4.23 -4.20 15.09
C ARG A 34 -4.11 -4.88 16.44
N GLU A 35 -2.95 -5.46 16.74
CA GLU A 35 -2.69 -6.13 18.02
C GLU A 35 -2.49 -5.14 19.17
N SER A 36 -1.88 -3.98 18.93
CA SER A 36 -1.65 -2.97 19.96
C SER A 36 -2.90 -2.13 20.28
N GLY A 37 -3.91 -2.15 19.40
CA GLY A 37 -5.10 -1.30 19.53
C GLY A 37 -4.84 0.17 19.18
N ASP A 38 -3.66 0.49 18.63
CA ASP A 38 -3.24 1.84 18.26
C ASP A 38 -3.84 2.30 16.93
N ALA A 39 -5.13 2.05 16.71
CA ALA A 39 -5.88 2.62 15.58
C ALA A 39 -6.04 4.14 15.82
N LEU A 40 -4.95 4.88 15.66
CA LEU A 40 -4.86 6.32 15.93
C LEU A 40 -5.59 7.09 14.82
N LEU A 41 -6.59 7.89 15.21
CA LEU A 41 -7.00 9.20 14.65
C LEU A 41 -7.01 9.41 13.11
N ASP A 42 -7.06 8.35 12.30
CA ASP A 42 -7.22 8.50 10.86
C ASP A 42 -8.64 8.95 10.53
N SER A 43 -8.79 9.73 9.45
CA SER A 43 -10.11 9.90 8.85
C SER A 43 -10.64 8.53 8.42
N ALA A 44 -11.96 8.32 8.54
CA ALA A 44 -12.59 7.06 8.13
C ALA A 44 -12.19 6.65 6.70
N HIS A 45 -12.02 7.63 5.82
CA HIS A 45 -11.58 7.47 4.43
C HIS A 45 -10.14 6.92 4.31
N LEU A 46 -9.20 7.41 5.12
CA LEU A 46 -7.82 6.90 5.10
C LEU A 46 -7.78 5.46 5.65
N SER A 47 -8.53 5.19 6.71
CA SER A 47 -8.62 3.85 7.29
C SER A 47 -9.23 2.85 6.30
N GLU A 48 -10.24 3.24 5.53
CA GLU A 48 -10.83 2.42 4.46
C GLU A 48 -9.79 2.10 3.38
N LYS A 49 -9.08 3.11 2.87
CA LYS A 49 -8.05 2.91 1.85
C LYS A 49 -6.93 1.99 2.31
N LEU A 50 -6.40 2.20 3.52
CA LEU A 50 -5.34 1.35 4.06
C LEU A 50 -5.83 -0.10 4.28
N SER A 51 -7.12 -0.28 4.64
CA SER A 51 -7.73 -1.60 4.73
C SER A 51 -7.85 -2.28 3.37
N SER A 52 -8.15 -1.54 2.31
CA SER A 52 -8.17 -2.07 0.94
C SER A 52 -6.75 -2.37 0.43
N ILE A 53 -5.77 -1.51 0.73
CA ILE A 53 -4.37 -1.71 0.35
C ILE A 53 -3.81 -3.00 0.94
N PHE A 54 -4.20 -3.38 2.17
CA PHE A 54 -3.75 -4.62 2.82
C PHE A 54 -3.92 -5.88 1.96
N CYS A 55 -4.93 -5.93 1.09
CA CYS A 55 -5.16 -7.08 0.22
C CYS A 55 -4.06 -7.26 -0.83
N PHE A 56 -3.41 -6.19 -1.30
CA PHE A 56 -2.48 -6.28 -2.43
C PHE A 56 -1.12 -6.88 -2.07
N PRO A 57 -0.44 -6.45 -0.98
CA PRO A 57 0.74 -7.13 -0.47
C PRO A 57 0.57 -8.64 -0.23
N ASP A 58 -0.62 -9.06 0.21
CA ASP A 58 -0.91 -10.47 0.50
C ASP A 58 -1.01 -11.31 -0.79
N MET A 59 -1.32 -10.68 -1.92
CA MET A 59 -1.37 -11.30 -3.25
C MET A 59 -0.08 -11.12 -4.05
N PHE A 60 0.96 -10.51 -3.48
CA PHE A 60 2.20 -10.24 -4.21
C PHE A 60 3.05 -11.51 -4.32
N ASN A 61 3.42 -11.85 -5.56
CA ASN A 61 4.36 -12.93 -5.85
C ASN A 61 5.33 -12.49 -6.97
N PRO A 62 6.62 -12.27 -6.66
CA PRO A 62 7.61 -11.88 -7.66
C PRO A 62 8.09 -13.03 -8.54
N ALA A 63 7.73 -14.27 -8.19
CA ALA A 63 8.24 -15.45 -8.88
C ALA A 63 7.52 -15.68 -10.23
N PRO A 64 8.20 -16.28 -11.23
CA PRO A 64 7.61 -16.52 -12.54
C PRO A 64 6.46 -17.54 -12.55
N ASP A 65 6.30 -18.31 -11.46
CA ASP A 65 5.23 -19.27 -11.25
C ASP A 65 3.98 -18.67 -10.60
N LYS A 66 3.89 -17.33 -10.56
CA LYS A 66 2.72 -16.65 -10.00
C LYS A 66 1.41 -17.05 -10.67
N ASP A 67 0.37 -17.21 -9.86
CA ASP A 67 -0.98 -17.45 -10.36
C ASP A 67 -1.56 -16.19 -11.05
N GLU A 68 -2.59 -16.37 -11.88
CA GLU A 68 -3.22 -15.25 -12.61
C GLU A 68 -3.81 -14.16 -11.69
N TYR A 69 -4.18 -14.52 -10.46
CA TYR A 69 -4.73 -13.58 -9.45
C TYR A 69 -3.63 -12.90 -8.62
N GLU A 70 -2.38 -13.37 -8.70
CA GLU A 70 -1.26 -12.79 -7.96
C GLU A 70 -0.68 -11.58 -8.71
N LEU A 71 -0.14 -10.65 -7.94
CA LEU A 71 0.42 -9.40 -8.44
C LEU A 71 1.93 -9.52 -8.58
N ASP A 72 2.46 -9.16 -9.74
CA ASP A 72 3.88 -8.80 -9.86
C ASP A 72 4.15 -7.40 -9.29
N GLU A 73 5.41 -6.97 -9.31
CA GLU A 73 5.84 -5.67 -8.80
C GLU A 73 5.13 -4.50 -9.50
N ALA A 74 4.96 -4.57 -10.82
CA ALA A 74 4.33 -3.49 -11.59
C ALA A 74 2.82 -3.41 -11.31
N GLN A 75 2.16 -4.56 -11.20
CA GLN A 75 0.75 -4.67 -10.85
C GLN A 75 0.50 -4.18 -9.43
N LEU A 76 1.32 -4.60 -8.46
CA LEU A 76 1.23 -4.13 -7.07
C LEU A 76 1.36 -2.61 -6.98
N LEU A 77 2.37 -2.04 -7.65
CA LEU A 77 2.56 -0.59 -7.68
C LEU A 77 1.36 0.13 -8.29
N ALA A 78 0.80 -0.38 -9.39
CA ALA A 78 -0.34 0.23 -10.06
C ALA A 78 -1.60 0.25 -9.17
N GLU A 79 -1.92 -0.88 -8.53
CA GLU A 79 -3.10 -1.00 -7.65
C GLU A 79 -2.98 -0.10 -6.42
N VAL A 80 -1.82 -0.12 -5.75
CA VAL A 80 -1.55 0.74 -4.59
C VAL A 80 -1.59 2.22 -4.98
N THR A 81 -1.00 2.59 -6.12
CA THR A 81 -1.03 3.96 -6.64
C THR A 81 -2.45 4.42 -6.95
N SER A 82 -3.28 3.56 -7.53
CA SER A 82 -4.69 3.85 -7.87
C SER A 82 -5.51 4.23 -6.63
N LEU A 83 -5.38 3.46 -5.54
CA LEU A 83 -6.10 3.73 -4.29
C LEU A 83 -5.68 5.05 -3.61
N ILE A 84 -4.40 5.40 -3.68
CA ILE A 84 -3.90 6.65 -3.09
C ILE A 84 -4.16 7.86 -3.99
N SER A 85 -4.06 7.69 -5.32
CA SER A 85 -4.25 8.77 -6.30
C SER A 85 -5.67 9.32 -6.35
N GLY A 86 -6.67 8.56 -5.88
CA GLY A 86 -8.00 9.11 -5.54
C GLY A 86 -7.99 10.17 -4.43
N HIS A 87 -6.83 10.60 -3.93
CA HIS A 87 -6.60 11.72 -3.00
C HIS A 87 -5.53 12.72 -3.46
N VAL A 88 -4.85 12.46 -4.58
CA VAL A 88 -3.82 13.36 -5.10
C VAL A 88 -4.52 14.33 -6.03
N THR A 89 -4.60 15.59 -5.61
CA THR A 89 -4.87 16.70 -6.52
C THR A 89 -3.92 16.57 -7.70
N TYR A 90 -4.47 16.36 -8.90
CA TYR A 90 -3.74 16.49 -10.15
C TYR A 90 -2.98 17.83 -10.09
N ARG A 91 -1.68 17.80 -9.80
CA ARG A 91 -0.81 18.89 -10.21
C ARG A 91 -0.72 18.76 -11.72
N CYS A 92 -1.52 19.58 -12.40
CA CYS A 92 -1.38 19.96 -13.80
C CYS A 92 0.04 19.73 -14.31
N ALA A 93 0.22 18.72 -15.17
CA ALA A 93 1.32 18.73 -16.12
C ALA A 93 0.82 19.50 -17.34
N CYS A 94 1.10 20.81 -17.33
CA CYS A 94 1.02 21.62 -18.53
C CYS A 94 2.29 21.32 -19.34
N SER A 95 2.14 20.75 -20.54
CA SER A 95 3.10 20.80 -21.64
C SER A 95 2.35 20.60 -22.95
#